data_AF-A0A316PBQ6-F1
#
_entry.id   AF-A0A316PBQ6-F1
#
_cell.length_a   1.000
_cell.length_b   1.000
_cell.length_c   1.000
_cell.angle_alpha   90.00
_cell.angle_beta   90.00
_cell.angle_gamma   90.00
#
_symmetry.space_group_name_H-M   'P 1'
#
loop_
_entity.id
_entity.type
_entity.pdbx_description
1 polymer ?
#
loop_
_entity_poly.entity_id
_entity_poly.type
_entity_poly.pdbx_seq_one_letter_code
_entity_poly.pdbx_strand_id
1 'polypeptide(L)'
;MTTIEKVAYLKGLFEGMEIDESTKEGKLLKAVVEVLGELAEDHADLEDYVAELTEQVDAVDEDLSSLEDVVYEELDDECDGDCEGCDGCDDWDDDLYDVTCPSCKESFEVDEETLLDGGVDCPNCGEHLEFDIEDDEDEDETED
;
A
#
# COMPACT_ATOMS: atom_id res chain seq x y z
N MET A 1 -28.40 22.23 -3.73
CA MET A 1 -27.97 23.05 -2.60
C MET A 1 -26.52 22.75 -2.31
N THR A 2 -25.64 23.36 -3.10
CA THR A 2 -24.21 23.48 -2.84
C THR A 2 -23.99 24.26 -1.55
N THR A 3 -22.77 24.22 -1.04
CA THR A 3 -22.38 24.91 0.19
C THR A 3 -22.55 26.44 0.03
N ILE A 4 -22.20 26.97 -1.15
CA ILE A 4 -22.46 28.36 -1.55
C ILE A 4 -23.96 28.69 -1.51
N GLU A 5 -24.83 27.84 -2.08
CA GLU A 5 -26.28 28.09 -2.08
C GLU A 5 -26.86 28.14 -0.66
N LYS A 6 -26.35 27.28 0.25
CA LYS A 6 -26.78 27.25 1.65
C LYS A 6 -26.32 28.50 2.40
N VAL A 7 -25.08 28.95 2.19
CA VAL A 7 -24.55 30.16 2.83
C VAL A 7 -25.23 31.42 2.29
N ALA A 8 -25.49 31.49 0.98
CA ALA A 8 -26.26 32.58 0.38
C ALA A 8 -27.69 32.67 0.98
N TYR A 9 -28.34 31.53 1.21
CA TYR A 9 -29.62 31.48 1.93
C TYR A 9 -29.51 32.01 3.36
N LEU A 10 -28.49 31.60 4.12
CA LEU A 10 -28.25 32.10 5.48
C LEU A 10 -27.97 33.60 5.51
N LYS A 11 -27.24 34.12 4.52
CA LYS A 11 -26.97 35.55 4.36
C LYS A 11 -28.26 36.32 4.10
N GLY A 12 -29.10 35.84 3.18
CA GLY A 12 -30.43 36.44 2.94
C GLY A 12 -31.33 36.40 4.17
N LEU A 13 -31.28 35.32 4.95
CA LEU A 13 -32.01 35.23 6.22
C LEU A 13 -31.49 36.24 7.25
N PHE A 14 -30.17 36.36 7.39
CA PHE A 14 -29.53 37.33 8.28
C PHE A 14 -29.93 38.77 7.94
N GLU A 15 -29.88 39.13 6.65
CA GLU A 15 -30.31 40.45 6.16
C GLU A 15 -31.81 40.71 6.39
N GLY A 16 -32.66 39.68 6.24
CA GLY A 16 -34.11 39.78 6.43
C GLY A 16 -34.58 39.80 7.89
N MET A 17 -33.71 39.45 8.84
CA MET A 17 -34.04 39.46 10.27
C MET A 17 -33.88 40.83 10.94
N GLU A 18 -33.36 41.84 10.22
CA GLU A 18 -33.16 43.21 10.72
C GLU A 18 -32.35 43.24 12.03
N ILE A 19 -31.34 42.38 12.16
CA ILE A 19 -30.50 42.29 13.37
C ILE A 19 -29.71 43.60 13.54
N ASP A 20 -29.72 44.15 14.76
CA ASP A 20 -28.91 45.32 15.09
C ASP A 20 -27.42 44.97 15.13
N GLU A 21 -26.72 45.28 14.04
CA GLU A 21 -25.27 45.10 13.89
C GLU A 21 -24.41 45.97 14.83
N SER A 22 -25.00 46.85 15.63
CA SER A 22 -24.26 47.60 16.65
C SER A 22 -24.06 46.80 17.95
N THR A 23 -24.95 45.83 18.21
CA THR A 23 -24.88 44.92 19.37
C THR A 23 -23.70 43.95 19.27
N LYS A 24 -23.29 43.37 20.39
CA LYS A 24 -22.18 42.39 20.39
C LYS A 24 -22.56 41.13 19.63
N GLU A 25 -23.80 40.70 19.81
CA GLU A 25 -24.40 39.52 19.19
C GLU A 25 -24.57 39.73 17.67
N GLY A 26 -25.06 40.90 17.25
CA GLY A 26 -25.20 41.25 15.82
C GLY A 26 -23.87 41.29 15.08
N LYS A 27 -22.83 41.87 15.70
CA LYS A 27 -21.46 41.87 15.14
C LYS A 27 -20.90 40.46 14.99
N LEU A 28 -21.10 39.61 16.00
CA LEU A 28 -20.65 38.22 15.95
C LEU A 28 -21.35 37.45 14.84
N LEU A 29 -22.69 37.55 14.75
CA LEU A 29 -23.47 36.85 13.73
C LEU A 29 -23.09 37.31 12.31
N LYS A 30 -22.89 38.61 12.10
CA LYS A 30 -22.38 39.15 10.84
C LYS A 30 -21.05 38.53 10.46
N ALA A 31 -20.09 38.56 11.38
CA ALA A 31 -18.76 37.99 11.15
C ALA A 31 -18.83 36.48 10.85
N VAL A 32 -19.71 35.74 11.54
CA VAL A 32 -19.92 34.30 11.26
C VAL A 32 -20.46 34.08 9.84
N VAL A 33 -21.46 34.86 9.41
CA VAL A 33 -22.03 34.74 8.05
C VAL A 33 -21.00 35.11 6.98
N GLU A 34 -20.17 36.13 7.23
CA GLU A 34 -19.07 36.51 6.33
C GLU A 34 -18.02 35.39 6.20
N VAL A 35 -17.54 34.85 7.32
CA VAL A 35 -16.57 33.72 7.32
C VAL A 35 -17.15 32.47 6.67
N LEU A 36 -18.43 32.18 6.86
CA LEU A 36 -19.10 31.08 6.15
C LEU A 36 -19.15 31.31 4.64
N GLY A 37 -19.24 32.58 4.20
CA GLY A 37 -19.18 32.96 2.78
C GLY A 37 -17.82 32.66 2.19
N GLU A 38 -16.77 33.15 2.84
CA GLU A 38 -15.38 32.90 2.45
C GLU A 38 -15.09 31.39 2.41
N LEU A 39 -15.49 30.64 3.44
CA LEU A 39 -15.29 29.19 3.48
C LEU A 39 -16.05 28.45 2.37
N ALA A 40 -17.21 28.95 1.95
CA ALA A 40 -17.97 28.33 0.87
C ALA A 40 -17.32 28.58 -0.51
N GLU A 41 -16.68 29.74 -0.70
CA GLU A 41 -15.88 30.05 -1.89
C GLU A 41 -14.61 29.19 -1.92
N ASP A 42 -13.83 29.17 -0.84
CA ASP A 42 -12.63 28.33 -0.71
C ASP A 42 -12.94 26.84 -0.95
N HIS A 43 -14.10 26.39 -0.49
CA HIS A 43 -14.53 25.02 -0.68
C HIS A 43 -14.85 24.69 -2.15
N ALA A 44 -15.46 25.62 -2.89
CA ALA A 44 -15.71 25.42 -4.31
C ALA A 44 -14.39 25.39 -5.11
N ASP A 45 -13.45 26.28 -4.78
CA ASP A 45 -12.12 26.27 -5.39
C ASP A 45 -11.37 24.94 -5.11
N LEU A 46 -11.53 24.38 -3.91
CA LEU A 46 -10.98 23.05 -3.58
C LEU A 46 -11.67 21.92 -4.36
N GLU A 47 -12.99 21.98 -4.56
CA GLU A 47 -13.70 20.99 -5.38
C GLU A 47 -13.19 20.99 -6.82
N ASP A 48 -12.97 22.16 -7.41
CA ASP A 48 -12.42 22.31 -8.75
C ASP A 48 -10.98 21.78 -8.83
N TYR A 49 -10.13 22.10 -7.86
CA TYR A 49 -8.75 21.59 -7.81
C TYR A 49 -8.70 20.06 -7.66
N VAL A 50 -9.59 19.47 -6.86
CA VAL A 50 -9.67 18.01 -6.70
C VAL A 50 -10.12 17.32 -7.99
N ALA A 51 -11.04 17.95 -8.74
CA ALA A 51 -11.44 17.44 -10.05
C ALA A 51 -10.24 17.43 -11.02
N GLU A 52 -9.48 18.53 -11.10
CA GLU A 52 -8.26 18.61 -11.92
C GLU A 52 -7.19 17.59 -11.49
N LEU A 53 -7.02 17.37 -10.18
CA LEU A 53 -6.09 16.36 -9.68
C LEU A 53 -6.53 14.94 -10.07
N THR A 54 -7.83 14.67 -10.08
CA THR A 54 -8.37 13.36 -10.50
C THR A 54 -8.05 13.10 -11.96
N GLU A 55 -8.24 14.09 -12.84
CA GLU A 55 -7.87 13.98 -14.25
C GLU A 55 -6.38 13.71 -14.45
N GLN A 56 -5.52 14.34 -13.64
CA GLN A 56 -4.07 14.10 -13.68
C GLN A 56 -3.71 12.69 -13.20
N VAL A 57 -4.38 12.18 -12.17
CA VAL A 57 -4.16 10.80 -11.69
C VAL A 57 -4.59 9.79 -12.74
N ASP A 58 -5.73 10.01 -13.41
CA ASP A 58 -6.18 9.14 -14.50
C ASP A 58 -5.18 9.15 -15.66
N ALA A 59 -4.59 10.31 -15.99
CA ALA A 59 -3.55 10.39 -17.02
C ALA A 59 -2.27 9.63 -16.63
N VAL A 60 -1.86 9.70 -15.36
CA VAL A 60 -0.71 8.93 -14.85
C VAL A 60 -1.00 7.43 -14.92
N ASP A 61 -2.21 7.00 -14.58
CA ASP A 61 -2.64 5.60 -14.66
C ASP A 61 -2.58 5.09 -16.12
N GLU A 62 -3.06 5.88 -17.08
CA GLU A 62 -2.97 5.55 -18.51
C GLU A 62 -1.52 5.47 -19.02
N ASP A 63 -0.66 6.42 -18.60
CA ASP A 63 0.77 6.41 -18.94
C ASP A 63 1.48 5.19 -18.35
N LEU A 64 1.16 4.80 -17.10
CA LEU A 64 1.71 3.61 -16.46
C LEU A 64 1.23 2.33 -17.15
N SER A 65 -0.06 2.22 -17.47
CA SER A 65 -0.58 1.08 -18.23
C SER A 65 0.13 0.95 -19.58
N SER A 66 0.38 2.06 -20.27
CA SER A 66 1.11 2.05 -21.54
C SER A 66 2.57 1.62 -21.38
N LEU A 67 3.20 1.98 -20.25
CA LEU A 67 4.56 1.54 -19.91
C LEU A 67 4.59 0.04 -19.56
N GLU A 68 3.61 -0.43 -18.79
CA GLU A 68 3.46 -1.84 -18.42
C GLU A 68 3.32 -2.71 -19.67
N ASP A 69 2.49 -2.31 -20.64
CA ASP A 69 2.37 -3.02 -21.91
C ASP A 69 3.74 -3.14 -22.60
N VAL A 70 4.50 -2.03 -22.71
CA VAL A 70 5.83 -2.07 -23.34
C VAL A 70 6.83 -2.95 -22.57
N VAL A 71 6.88 -2.82 -21.25
CA VAL A 71 7.88 -3.51 -20.42
C VAL A 71 7.55 -4.99 -20.27
N TYR A 72 6.28 -5.33 -20.06
CA TYR A 72 5.87 -6.71 -19.83
C TYR A 72 5.66 -7.48 -21.13
N GLU A 73 5.23 -6.86 -22.24
CA GLU A 73 5.23 -7.54 -23.54
C GLU A 73 6.66 -7.81 -24.06
N GLU A 74 7.62 -6.92 -23.79
CA GLU A 74 9.04 -7.14 -24.15
C GLU A 74 9.69 -8.27 -23.30
N LEU A 75 9.13 -8.60 -22.14
CA LEU A 75 9.54 -9.74 -21.30
C LEU A 75 8.81 -11.06 -21.68
N ASP A 76 7.63 -11.00 -22.31
CA ASP A 76 6.87 -12.18 -22.75
C ASP A 76 7.40 -12.74 -24.11
N ASP A 77 7.96 -11.89 -24.97
CA ASP A 77 8.60 -12.29 -26.24
C ASP A 77 9.97 -13.01 -26.05
N GLU A 78 10.52 -13.05 -24.82
CA GLU A 78 11.65 -13.93 -24.45
C GLU A 78 11.19 -15.24 -23.75
N CYS A 79 9.88 -15.47 -23.61
CA CYS A 79 9.32 -16.68 -23.00
C CYS A 79 8.69 -17.62 -24.05
N ASP A 80 9.41 -17.84 -25.14
CA ASP A 80 8.98 -18.71 -26.24
C ASP A 80 9.26 -20.19 -25.90
N GLY A 81 8.40 -20.77 -25.04
CA GLY A 81 8.24 -22.21 -24.86
C GLY A 81 9.18 -22.88 -23.85
N ASP A 82 8.58 -23.48 -22.83
CA ASP A 82 9.22 -24.35 -21.82
C ASP A 82 10.03 -23.61 -20.75
N CYS A 83 9.42 -22.61 -20.12
CA CYS A 83 9.99 -21.92 -18.97
C CYS A 83 9.28 -22.34 -17.68
N GLU A 84 9.79 -23.40 -17.04
CA GLU A 84 9.71 -23.59 -15.57
C GLU A 84 10.56 -22.51 -14.87
N GLY A 85 10.24 -21.23 -15.08
CA GLY A 85 11.10 -20.12 -14.65
C GLY A 85 10.56 -18.75 -15.00
N CYS A 86 9.24 -18.56 -14.84
CA CYS A 86 8.66 -17.23 -14.88
C CYS A 86 9.20 -16.44 -13.68
N ASP A 87 10.22 -15.62 -13.94
CA ASP A 87 10.99 -14.75 -13.04
C ASP A 87 10.14 -13.55 -12.53
N GLY A 88 8.92 -13.85 -12.10
CA GLY A 88 7.90 -12.94 -11.60
C GLY A 88 6.82 -13.63 -10.74
N CYS A 89 6.94 -14.94 -10.53
CA CYS A 89 6.17 -15.70 -9.55
C CYS A 89 7.18 -16.54 -8.74
N ASP A 90 7.50 -16.10 -7.52
CA ASP A 90 8.34 -16.80 -6.51
C ASP A 90 9.87 -16.86 -6.72
N ASP A 91 10.56 -15.71 -6.77
CA ASP A 91 12.00 -15.62 -6.41
C ASP A 91 12.22 -14.55 -5.32
N TRP A 92 11.42 -14.65 -4.25
CA TRP A 92 11.81 -14.19 -2.92
C TRP A 92 11.62 -15.30 -1.88
N ASP A 93 11.53 -16.55 -2.33
CA ASP A 93 11.62 -17.72 -1.47
C ASP A 93 13.07 -18.18 -1.56
N ASP A 94 13.95 -17.49 -0.83
CA ASP A 94 15.12 -18.18 -0.27
C ASP A 94 14.49 -19.34 0.53
N ASP A 95 14.73 -20.60 0.15
CA ASP A 95 14.05 -21.76 0.75
C ASP A 95 14.24 -21.75 2.28
N LEU A 96 13.28 -21.14 2.99
CA LEU A 96 13.33 -20.80 4.41
C LEU A 96 12.53 -21.85 5.18
N TYR A 97 13.23 -22.56 6.06
CA TYR A 97 12.68 -23.64 6.86
C TYR A 97 12.40 -23.18 8.28
N ASP A 98 11.19 -23.45 8.77
CA ASP A 98 10.80 -23.21 10.16
C ASP A 98 11.43 -24.25 11.10
N VAL A 99 12.40 -23.82 11.91
CA VAL A 99 13.04 -24.66 12.93
C VAL A 99 12.56 -24.27 14.31
N THR A 100 12.18 -25.26 15.12
CA THR A 100 11.87 -25.05 16.54
C THR A 100 12.95 -25.62 17.44
N CYS A 101 13.59 -24.76 18.24
CA CYS A 101 14.64 -25.19 19.16
C CYS A 101 14.06 -26.09 20.28
N PRO A 102 14.58 -27.32 20.49
CA PRO A 102 14.09 -28.22 21.53
C PRO A 102 14.39 -27.74 22.96
N SER A 103 15.45 -26.95 23.14
CA SER A 103 15.91 -26.47 24.45
C SER A 103 15.08 -25.29 24.97
N CYS A 104 14.79 -24.30 24.12
CA CYS A 104 14.07 -23.08 24.53
C CYS A 104 12.67 -22.91 23.92
N LYS A 105 12.31 -23.74 22.92
CA LYS A 105 11.04 -23.71 22.18
C LYS A 105 10.78 -22.43 21.37
N GLU A 106 11.84 -21.70 21.06
CA GLU A 106 11.78 -20.62 20.07
C GLU A 106 11.68 -21.22 18.67
N SER A 107 10.80 -20.66 17.85
CA SER A 107 10.69 -20.98 16.42
C SER A 107 11.32 -19.85 15.62
N PHE A 108 12.15 -20.19 14.63
CA PHE A 108 12.84 -19.24 13.77
C PHE A 108 13.08 -19.84 12.39
N GLU A 109 13.27 -18.97 11.40
CA GLU A 109 13.47 -19.34 10.01
C GLU A 109 14.97 -19.49 9.70
N VAL A 110 15.32 -20.50 8.90
CA VAL A 110 16.70 -20.86 8.51
C VAL A 110 16.73 -21.16 7.02
N ASP A 111 17.70 -20.61 6.31
CA ASP A 111 17.95 -20.89 4.89
C ASP A 111 18.52 -22.30 4.64
N GLU A 112 18.32 -22.81 3.42
CA GLU A 112 18.78 -24.13 3.01
C GLU A 112 20.32 -24.30 3.12
N GLU A 113 21.10 -23.28 2.77
CA GLU A 113 22.58 -23.31 2.85
C GLU A 113 23.04 -23.59 4.29
N THR A 114 22.43 -22.92 5.26
CA THR A 114 22.73 -23.11 6.70
C THR A 114 22.32 -24.50 7.21
N LEU A 115 21.27 -25.10 6.66
CA LEU A 115 20.89 -26.48 7.00
C LEU A 115 21.87 -27.51 6.43
N LEU A 116 22.30 -27.31 5.18
CA LEU A 116 23.28 -28.16 4.49
C LEU A 116 24.68 -28.08 5.12
N ASP A 117 25.03 -26.96 5.74
CA ASP A 117 26.27 -26.78 6.50
C ASP A 117 26.33 -27.61 7.81
N GLY A 118 25.27 -28.35 8.13
CA GLY A 118 25.26 -29.38 9.17
C GLY A 118 24.84 -28.90 10.55
N GLY A 119 24.42 -27.64 10.70
CA GLY A 119 23.79 -27.17 11.93
C GLY A 119 23.76 -25.65 12.12
N VAL A 120 22.80 -25.19 12.94
CA VAL A 120 22.57 -23.76 13.25
C VAL A 120 22.52 -23.51 14.74
N ASP A 121 23.03 -22.36 15.19
CA ASP A 121 22.90 -21.94 16.59
C ASP A 121 21.56 -21.24 16.83
N CYS A 122 20.80 -21.71 17.82
CA CYS A 122 19.54 -21.07 18.19
C CYS A 122 19.76 -19.61 18.63
N PRO A 123 19.07 -18.62 18.04
CA PRO A 123 19.30 -17.20 18.32
C PRO A 123 18.89 -16.78 19.73
N ASN A 124 18.03 -17.56 20.41
CA ASN A 124 17.54 -17.25 21.75
C ASN A 124 18.42 -17.82 22.87
N CYS A 125 18.90 -19.06 22.73
CA CYS A 125 19.66 -19.74 23.80
C CYS A 125 21.10 -20.14 23.45
N GLY A 126 21.51 -20.04 22.18
CA GLY A 126 22.84 -20.42 21.72
C GLY A 126 23.12 -21.92 21.78
N GLU A 127 22.07 -22.75 21.75
CA GLU A 127 22.21 -24.19 21.60
C GLU A 127 22.45 -24.51 20.12
N HIS A 128 23.45 -25.35 19.83
CA HIS A 128 23.74 -25.79 18.48
C HIS A 128 22.76 -26.91 18.07
N LEU A 129 22.04 -26.69 16.97
CA LEU A 129 21.09 -27.64 16.41
C LEU A 129 21.74 -28.32 15.21
N GLU A 130 22.06 -29.61 15.33
CA GLU A 130 22.57 -30.42 14.22
C GLU A 130 21.38 -31.02 13.44
N PHE A 131 21.40 -30.90 12.12
CA PHE A 131 20.41 -31.51 11.22
C PHE A 131 21.09 -32.61 10.42
N ASP A 132 20.56 -33.83 10.51
CA ASP A 132 21.03 -34.97 9.73
C ASP A 132 20.09 -35.09 8.52
N ILE A 133 20.51 -34.51 7.39
CA ILE A 133 19.81 -34.64 6.12
C ILE A 133 20.36 -35.92 5.48
N GLU A 134 19.56 -36.99 5.50
CA GLU A 134 19.90 -38.22 4.78
C GLU A 134 19.83 -37.91 3.27
N ASP A 135 20.99 -37.76 2.62
CA ASP A 135 21.10 -37.72 1.16
C ASP A 135 20.57 -39.04 0.58
N ASP A 136 19.33 -39.07 0.10
CA ASP A 136 18.75 -40.18 -0.67
C ASP A 136 19.36 -40.25 -2.10
N GLU A 137 20.69 -40.08 -2.23
CA GLU A 137 21.46 -40.29 -3.46
C GLU A 137 22.24 -41.60 -3.39
N ASP A 138 21.56 -42.75 -3.33
CA ASP A 138 22.17 -44.07 -3.56
C ASP A 138 21.11 -45.14 -3.93
N GLU A 139 20.43 -44.98 -5.07
CA GLU A 139 19.87 -46.13 -5.82
C GLU A 139 20.23 -46.05 -7.32
N ASP A 140 21.54 -46.04 -7.62
CA ASP A 140 22.04 -46.40 -8.95
C ASP A 140 22.18 -47.92 -9.10
N GLU A 141 21.35 -48.45 -10.02
CA GLU A 141 21.57 -49.56 -10.94
C GLU A 141 22.11 -50.92 -10.42
N THR A 142 21.24 -51.94 -10.45
CA THR A 142 21.64 -53.23 -11.05
C THR A 142 20.66 -53.67 -12.15
N GLU A 143 21.16 -53.64 -13.38
CA GLU A 143 20.63 -54.31 -14.57
C GLU A 143 20.50 -55.84 -14.34
N ASP A 144 19.31 -56.42 -14.54
CA ASP A 144 18.94 -57.53 -15.46
C ASP A 144 17.45 -57.93 -15.29
#